data_AF-A0A9Q9E0W1-F1
#
_entry.id   AF-A0A9Q9E0W1-F1
#
_cell.length_a   1.000
_cell.length_b   1.000
_cell.length_c   1.000
_cell.angle_alpha   90.00
_cell.angle_beta   90.00
_cell.angle_gamma   90.00
#
_symmetry.space_group_name_H-M   'P 1'
#
loop_
_entity.id
_entity.type
_entity.pdbx_description
1 polymer ?
#
loop_
_entity_poly.entity_id
_entity_poly.type
_entity_poly.pdbx_seq_one_letter_code
_entity_poly.pdbx_strand_id
1 'polypeptide(L)'
;MEDEAVTPGTPEFDKMMFKLKQPINAVNQTQFQFNDQQLTEIQPGIYVLPVYVQDDFNLFLVGGRLVQSDWVLAFSHGTIEAGNQVTDLSEPIPTGDGLNQLGVQSPTSANDLLEYFDQLVQAGVGEWNLIK
;
A
#
# COMPACT_ATOMS: atom_id res chain seq x y z
N MET A 1 -29.06 -10.96 -1.00
CA MET A 1 -27.71 -10.99 -0.41
C MET A 1 -27.28 -9.55 -0.47
N GLU A 2 -27.30 -8.86 0.66
CA GLU A 2 -26.81 -7.48 0.73
C GLU A 2 -25.31 -7.54 0.46
N ASP A 3 -24.84 -6.81 -0.56
CA ASP A 3 -23.43 -6.52 -0.73
C ASP A 3 -23.03 -5.67 0.48
N GLU A 4 -22.66 -6.30 1.60
CA GLU A 4 -22.04 -5.60 2.72
C GLU A 4 -20.80 -4.89 2.18
N ALA A 5 -20.85 -3.56 2.18
CA ALA A 5 -19.72 -2.74 1.80
C ALA A 5 -18.57 -3.05 2.76
N VAL A 6 -17.50 -3.66 2.25
CA VAL A 6 -16.29 -3.92 3.03
C VAL A 6 -15.74 -2.57 3.48
N THR A 7 -15.77 -2.31 4.78
CA THR A 7 -15.53 -0.97 5.35
C THR A 7 -14.16 -0.94 6.05
N PRO A 8 -13.34 0.10 5.85
CA PRO A 8 -12.11 0.28 6.61
C PRO A 8 -12.34 0.19 8.12
N GLY A 9 -11.44 -0.51 8.81
CA GLY A 9 -11.52 -0.80 10.25
C GLY A 9 -12.23 -2.10 10.61
N THR A 10 -12.79 -2.85 9.65
CA THR A 10 -13.40 -4.17 9.93
C THR A 10 -12.47 -5.34 9.58
N PRO A 11 -12.65 -6.53 10.20
CA PRO A 11 -11.86 -7.72 9.89
C PRO A 11 -11.98 -8.20 8.44
N GLU A 12 -13.10 -7.90 7.77
CA GLU A 12 -13.30 -8.21 6.37
C GLU A 12 -12.39 -7.34 5.48
N PHE A 13 -12.14 -6.09 5.90
CA PHE A 13 -11.24 -5.18 5.19
C PHE A 13 -9.78 -5.62 5.29
N ASP A 14 -9.36 -6.33 6.34
CA ASP A 14 -7.99 -6.90 6.44
C ASP A 14 -7.63 -7.79 5.24
N LYS A 15 -8.65 -8.36 4.58
CA LYS A 15 -8.49 -9.24 3.41
C LYS A 15 -8.58 -8.50 2.08
N MET A 16 -8.52 -7.17 2.09
CA MET A 16 -8.53 -6.38 0.88
C MET A 16 -7.12 -6.20 0.34
N MET A 17 -6.94 -6.51 -0.93
CA MET A 17 -5.71 -6.29 -1.68
C MET A 17 -5.98 -5.32 -2.82
N PHE A 18 -5.10 -4.34 -2.99
CA PHE A 18 -5.18 -3.39 -4.08
C PHE A 18 -4.42 -3.93 -5.29
N LYS A 19 -5.14 -4.25 -6.36
CA LYS A 19 -4.60 -4.77 -7.60
C LYS A 19 -4.42 -3.64 -8.61
N LEU A 20 -3.27 -3.60 -9.26
CA LEU A 20 -2.97 -2.67 -10.35
C LEU A 20 -3.42 -3.26 -11.69
N LYS A 21 -4.03 -2.42 -12.53
CA LYS A 21 -4.44 -2.81 -13.88
C LYS A 21 -3.28 -2.86 -14.86
N GLN A 22 -2.17 -2.22 -14.53
CA GLN A 22 -0.96 -2.18 -15.34
C GLN A 22 0.30 -2.32 -14.46
N PRO A 23 1.39 -2.90 -14.99
CA PRO A 23 2.68 -2.93 -14.31
C PRO A 23 3.22 -1.54 -13.96
N ILE A 24 3.86 -1.41 -12.80
CA ILE A 24 4.65 -0.22 -12.48
C ILE A 24 5.92 -0.25 -13.34
N ASN A 25 6.28 0.92 -13.87
CA ASN A 25 7.48 1.15 -14.66
C ASN A 25 7.91 2.62 -14.54
N ALA A 26 9.09 2.95 -15.06
CA ALA A 26 9.66 4.29 -14.99
C ALA A 26 8.78 5.41 -15.59
N VAL A 27 7.82 5.08 -16.47
CA VAL A 27 6.92 6.05 -17.10
C VAL A 27 5.70 6.35 -16.22
N ASN A 28 5.13 5.32 -15.58
CA ASN A 28 3.90 5.48 -14.79
C ASN A 28 4.14 5.53 -13.27
N GLN A 29 5.37 5.32 -12.77
CA GLN A 29 5.68 5.38 -11.34
C GLN A 29 5.30 6.74 -10.72
N THR A 30 5.31 7.82 -11.50
CA THR A 30 4.92 9.16 -11.08
C THR A 30 3.42 9.30 -10.81
N GLN A 31 2.59 8.35 -11.26
CA GLN A 31 1.17 8.27 -10.89
C GLN A 31 0.99 7.85 -9.43
N PHE A 32 2.02 7.27 -8.81
CA PHE A 32 2.02 6.80 -7.44
C PHE A 32 2.79 7.77 -6.55
N GLN A 33 2.21 8.95 -6.34
CA GLN A 33 2.73 9.97 -5.44
C GLN A 33 1.84 10.14 -4.21
N PHE A 34 2.45 10.17 -3.03
CA PHE A 34 1.78 10.38 -1.75
C PHE A 34 2.68 11.25 -0.87
N ASN A 35 2.14 12.34 -0.29
CA ASN A 35 2.86 13.26 0.58
C ASN A 35 4.25 13.70 0.06
N ASP A 36 4.30 14.18 -1.19
CA ASP A 36 5.52 14.59 -1.91
C ASP A 36 6.57 13.49 -2.13
N GLN A 37 6.25 12.25 -1.78
CA GLN A 37 7.07 11.07 -2.05
C GLN A 37 6.48 10.27 -3.22
N GLN A 38 7.35 9.55 -3.93
CA GLN A 38 6.95 8.72 -5.06
C GLN A 38 7.47 7.30 -4.88
N LEU A 39 6.79 6.33 -5.49
CA LEU A 39 7.32 4.97 -5.59
C LEU A 39 8.73 4.99 -6.20
N THR A 40 9.65 4.35 -5.50
CA THR A 40 11.05 4.21 -5.89
C THR A 40 11.39 2.74 -6.06
N GLU A 41 11.96 2.38 -7.20
CA GLU A 41 12.44 1.02 -7.44
C GLU A 41 13.69 0.74 -6.61
N ILE A 42 13.61 -0.24 -5.69
CA ILE A 42 14.74 -0.66 -4.86
C ILE A 42 15.38 -1.95 -5.37
N GLN A 43 14.60 -2.76 -6.08
CA GLN A 43 15.03 -3.99 -6.74
C GLN A 43 14.21 -4.16 -8.02
N PRO A 44 14.70 -4.89 -9.03
CA PRO A 44 13.97 -5.08 -10.29
C PRO A 44 12.52 -5.55 -10.07
N GLY A 45 11.55 -4.70 -10.41
CA GLY A 45 10.13 -4.98 -10.25
C GLY A 45 9.56 -4.86 -8.83
N ILE A 46 10.34 -4.33 -7.87
CA ILE A 46 9.92 -4.02 -6.51
C ILE A 46 10.07 -2.51 -6.27
N TYR A 47 8.94 -1.86 -6.05
CA TYR A 47 8.84 -0.44 -5.80
C TYR A 47 8.40 -0.21 -4.37
N VAL A 48 8.95 0.81 -3.72
CA VAL A 48 8.61 1.15 -2.34
C VAL A 48 8.35 2.63 -2.17
N LEU A 49 7.40 2.95 -1.30
CA LEU A 49 7.01 4.30 -0.92
C LEU A 49 6.75 4.31 0.59
N PRO A 50 7.52 5.05 1.39
CA PRO A 50 7.15 5.29 2.78
C PRO A 50 5.79 6.02 2.82
N VAL A 51 4.84 5.47 3.56
CA VAL A 51 3.52 6.10 3.77
C VAL A 51 3.36 6.61 5.19
N TYR A 52 4.11 6.02 6.13
CA TYR A 52 4.14 6.45 7.52
C TYR A 52 5.45 6.02 8.15
N VAL A 53 6.14 6.94 8.84
CA VAL A 53 7.42 6.68 9.49
C VAL A 53 7.40 7.35 10.84
N GLN A 54 7.42 6.56 11.91
CA GLN A 54 7.50 7.02 13.29
C GLN A 54 8.28 6.01 14.13
N ASP A 55 8.91 6.47 15.22
CA ASP A 55 9.93 5.76 16.01
C ASP A 55 9.73 4.23 16.14
N ASP A 56 8.53 3.76 16.44
CA ASP A 56 8.21 2.33 16.63
C ASP A 56 7.27 1.73 15.57
N PHE A 57 6.83 2.51 14.58
CA PHE A 57 5.92 2.06 13.52
C PHE A 57 6.26 2.72 12.18
N ASN A 58 6.85 1.92 11.28
CA ASN A 58 7.19 2.37 9.94
C ASN A 58 6.49 1.50 8.91
N LEU A 59 5.61 2.10 8.14
CA LEU A 59 4.79 1.44 7.14
C LEU A 59 5.20 1.91 5.74
N PHE A 60 5.50 0.95 4.89
CA PHE A 60 5.90 1.17 3.51
C PHE A 60 4.87 0.53 2.59
N LEU A 61 4.44 1.28 1.58
CA LEU A 61 3.70 0.75 0.45
C LEU A 61 4.69 0.07 -0.49
N VAL A 62 4.42 -1.19 -0.83
CA VAL A 62 5.25 -2.02 -1.69
C VAL A 62 4.46 -2.38 -2.93
N GLY A 63 4.94 -1.91 -4.08
CA GLY A 63 4.42 -2.26 -5.40
C GLY A 63 5.24 -3.36 -6.03
N GLY A 64 4.60 -4.47 -6.39
CA GLY A 64 5.30 -5.61 -6.98
C GLY A 64 4.38 -6.67 -7.55
N ARG A 65 4.97 -7.72 -8.13
CA ARG A 65 4.23 -8.88 -8.64
C ARG A 65 4.05 -9.92 -7.53
N LEU A 66 2.81 -10.34 -7.30
CA LEU A 66 2.53 -11.58 -6.60
C LEU A 66 2.57 -12.78 -7.56
N VAL A 67 2.44 -13.97 -6.99
CA VAL A 67 2.30 -15.21 -7.76
C VAL A 67 1.08 -15.09 -8.69
N GLN A 68 1.23 -15.44 -9.97
CA GLN A 68 0.23 -15.35 -11.07
C GLN A 68 0.12 -14.02 -11.85
N SER A 69 1.20 -13.23 -11.94
CA SER A 69 1.36 -12.07 -12.85
C SER A 69 0.61 -10.79 -12.47
N ASP A 70 -0.16 -10.80 -11.39
CA ASP A 70 -0.86 -9.62 -10.92
C ASP A 70 0.09 -8.68 -10.17
N TRP A 71 0.06 -7.41 -10.58
CA TRP A 71 0.69 -6.34 -9.84
C TRP A 71 -0.23 -5.89 -8.72
N VAL A 72 0.33 -5.72 -7.53
CA VAL A 72 -0.42 -5.25 -6.36
C VAL A 72 0.34 -4.14 -5.66
N LEU A 73 -0.40 -3.38 -4.87
CA LEU A 73 0.15 -2.52 -3.83
C LEU A 73 -0.14 -3.15 -2.47
N ALA A 74 0.88 -3.68 -1.82
CA ALA A 74 0.81 -4.26 -0.47
C ALA A 74 1.46 -3.31 0.53
N PHE A 75 1.36 -3.62 1.83
CA PHE A 75 2.16 -2.93 2.85
C PHE A 75 3.26 -3.83 3.39
N SER A 76 4.33 -3.24 3.89
CA SER A 76 5.34 -3.93 4.68
C SER A 76 5.80 -3.02 5.80
N HIS A 77 6.09 -3.62 6.95
CA HIS A 77 6.77 -2.92 8.03
C HIS A 77 8.23 -2.77 7.66
N GLY A 78 8.82 -1.60 7.93
CA GLY A 78 10.23 -1.37 7.69
C GLY A 78 11.01 -1.15 8.98
N THR A 79 12.25 -1.63 9.00
CA THR A 79 13.23 -1.17 9.99
C THR A 79 14.02 -0.03 9.38
N ILE A 80 14.05 1.10 10.09
CA ILE A 80 14.86 2.26 9.71
C ILE A 80 16.03 2.34 10.67
N GLU A 81 17.25 2.21 10.15
CA GLU A 81 18.46 2.48 10.93
C GLU A 81 18.95 3.91 10.69
N ALA A 82 19.78 4.39 11.64
CA ALA A 82 20.28 5.75 11.75
C ALA A 82 20.51 6.45 10.39
N GLY A 83 19.73 7.51 10.12
CA GLY A 83 19.84 8.32 8.90
C GLY A 83 18.81 8.02 7.81
N ASN A 84 17.63 7.50 8.16
CA ASN A 84 16.49 7.26 7.27
C ASN A 84 16.74 6.18 6.19
N GLN A 85 17.66 5.25 6.44
CA GLN A 85 17.85 4.10 5.55
C GLN A 85 16.93 2.96 5.96
N VAL A 86 16.08 2.54 5.02
CA VAL A 86 15.30 1.29 5.14
C VAL A 86 16.28 0.14 5.00
N THR A 87 16.52 -0.59 6.10
CA THR A 87 17.48 -1.71 6.12
C THR A 87 16.81 -3.04 5.88
N ASP A 88 15.54 -3.17 6.27
CA ASP A 88 14.76 -4.39 6.12
C ASP A 88 13.28 -4.08 5.93
N LEU A 89 12.61 -4.91 5.14
CA LEU A 89 11.15 -4.90 4.94
C LEU A 89 10.60 -6.26 5.35
N SER A 90 9.57 -6.25 6.18
CA SER A 90 8.85 -7.46 6.56
C SER A 90 8.20 -8.14 5.35
N GLU A 91 7.63 -9.33 5.58
CA GLU A 91 6.74 -9.94 4.60
C GLU A 91 5.59 -8.97 4.23
N PRO A 92 5.18 -8.91 2.95
CA PRO A 92 4.07 -8.08 2.53
C PRO A 92 2.75 -8.52 3.17
N ILE A 93 2.03 -7.56 3.72
CA ILE A 93 0.68 -7.71 4.25
C ILE A 93 -0.36 -7.12 3.28
N PRO A 94 -1.61 -7.61 3.29
CA PRO A 94 -2.67 -7.04 2.48
C PRO A 94 -2.85 -5.54 2.70
N THR A 95 -3.27 -4.83 1.64
CA THR A 95 -3.46 -3.38 1.67
C THR A 95 -4.46 -2.97 2.77
N GLY A 96 -5.54 -3.72 2.92
CA GLY A 96 -6.55 -3.40 3.92
C GLY A 96 -6.09 -3.65 5.36
N ASP A 97 -5.30 -4.70 5.59
CA ASP A 97 -4.66 -4.95 6.89
C ASP A 97 -3.71 -3.80 7.27
N GLY A 98 -2.84 -3.38 6.34
CA GLY A 98 -1.94 -2.24 6.60
C GLY A 98 -2.68 -0.92 6.84
N LEU A 99 -3.80 -0.66 6.13
CA LEU A 99 -4.67 0.50 6.40
C LEU A 99 -5.34 0.43 7.78
N ASN A 100 -5.79 -0.75 8.20
CA ASN A 100 -6.37 -0.95 9.53
C ASN A 100 -5.33 -0.74 10.63
N GLN A 101 -4.12 -1.31 10.46
CA GLN A 101 -3.00 -1.09 11.37
C GLN A 101 -2.63 0.39 11.45
N LEU A 102 -2.54 1.09 10.31
CA LEU A 102 -2.31 2.53 10.28
C LEU A 102 -3.44 3.30 10.96
N GLY A 103 -4.70 2.88 10.80
CA GLY A 103 -5.85 3.49 11.45
C GLY A 103 -5.80 3.45 12.98
N VAL A 104 -5.19 2.42 13.55
CA VAL A 104 -4.94 2.33 15.00
C VAL A 104 -3.87 3.34 15.45
N GLN A 105 -2.82 3.55 14.65
CA GLN A 105 -1.71 4.45 14.97
C GLN A 105 -2.04 5.93 14.69
N SER A 106 -2.60 6.20 13.52
CA SER A 106 -2.96 7.53 13.03
C SER A 106 -4.20 7.45 12.14
N PRO A 107 -5.41 7.70 12.70
CA PRO A 107 -6.65 7.73 11.93
C PRO A 107 -6.61 8.75 10.78
N THR A 108 -5.93 9.88 10.99
CA THR A 108 -5.78 10.91 9.95
C THR A 108 -4.96 10.37 8.77
N SER A 109 -3.78 9.80 9.04
CA SER A 109 -2.92 9.26 7.98
C SER A 109 -3.56 8.08 7.25
N ALA A 110 -4.35 7.27 7.96
CA ALA A 110 -5.12 6.19 7.34
C ALA A 110 -6.20 6.72 6.38
N ASN A 111 -6.91 7.79 6.75
CA ASN A 111 -7.89 8.43 5.89
C ASN A 111 -7.24 9.07 4.65
N ASP A 112 -6.11 9.78 4.82
CA ASP A 112 -5.38 10.37 3.70
C ASP A 112 -4.93 9.28 2.70
N LEU A 113 -4.47 8.14 3.23
CA LEU A 113 -4.02 7.01 2.42
C LEU A 113 -5.18 6.28 1.74
N LEU A 114 -6.35 6.19 2.39
CA LEU A 114 -7.57 5.67 1.80
C LEU A 114 -8.03 6.56 0.63
N GLU A 115 -8.05 7.89 0.83
CA GLU A 115 -8.37 8.85 -0.24
C GLU A 115 -7.39 8.72 -1.42
N TYR A 116 -6.11 8.47 -1.15
CA TYR A 116 -5.13 8.17 -2.18
C TYR A 116 -5.50 6.93 -3.01
N PHE A 117 -5.90 5.82 -2.38
CA PHE A 117 -6.35 4.64 -3.12
C PHE A 117 -7.65 4.90 -3.90
N ASP A 118 -8.58 5.68 -3.35
CA ASP A 118 -9.80 6.06 -4.05
C ASP A 118 -9.49 6.88 -5.31
N GLN A 119 -8.51 7.78 -5.25
CA GLN A 119 -8.03 8.52 -6.43
C GLN A 119 -7.44 7.58 -7.48
N LEU A 120 -6.67 6.55 -7.07
CA LEU A 120 -6.14 5.55 -7.99
C LEU A 120 -7.26 4.73 -8.67
N VAL A 121 -8.33 4.40 -7.92
CA VAL A 121 -9.52 3.72 -8.48
C VAL A 121 -10.23 4.63 -9.48
N GLN A 122 -10.48 5.89 -9.12
CA GLN A 122 -11.15 6.87 -9.99
C GLN A 122 -10.36 7.16 -11.26
N ALA A 123 -9.02 7.19 -11.16
CA ALA A 123 -8.12 7.32 -12.31
C ALA A 123 -8.00 6.04 -13.14
N GLY A 124 -8.63 4.93 -12.72
CA GLY A 124 -8.59 3.65 -13.41
C GLY A 124 -7.24 2.94 -13.33
N VAL A 125 -6.40 3.29 -12.35
CA VAL A 125 -5.05 2.72 -12.16
C VAL A 125 -5.12 1.34 -11.50
N GLY A 126 -6.06 1.16 -10.56
CA GLY A 126 -6.21 -0.08 -9.81
C GLY A 126 -7.65 -0.34 -9.38
N GLU A 127 -7.82 -1.43 -8.64
CA GLU A 127 -9.09 -1.86 -8.08
C GLU A 127 -8.87 -2.68 -6.81
N TRP A 128 -9.84 -2.62 -5.92
CA TRP A 128 -9.89 -3.42 -4.70
C TRP A 128 -10.34 -4.84 -5.01
N ASN A 129 -9.62 -5.83 -4.49
CA ASN A 129 -9.96 -7.23 -4.59
C ASN A 129 -9.89 -7.91 -3.22
N LEU A 130 -10.91 -8.69 -2.89
CA LEU A 130 -10.90 -9.53 -1.70
C LEU A 130 -10.05 -10.78 -1.96
N ILE A 131 -9.06 -11.03 -1.10
CA ILE A 131 -8.32 -12.30 -1.13
C ILE A 131 -9.15 -13.38 -0.42
N LYS A 132 -9.29 -14.55 -1.07
CA LYS A 132 -10.09 -15.68 -0.60
C LYS A 132 -9.27 -16.68 0.19
#